data_AF-A0AAF0RDY1-F1
#
_entry.id   AF-A0AAF0RDY1-F1
#
_cell.length_a   1.000
_cell.length_b   1.000
_cell.length_c   1.000
_cell.angle_alpha   90.00
_cell.angle_beta   90.00
_cell.angle_gamma   90.00
#
_symmetry.space_group_name_H-M   'P 1'
#
loop_
_entity.id
_entity.type
_entity.pdbx_description
1 polymer ?
#
loop_
_entity_poly.entity_id
_entity_poly.type
_entity_poly.pdbx_seq_one_letter_code
_entity_poly.pdbx_strand_id
1 'polypeptide(L)'
;MTAISSGTRSGGASQPRHAARPAVRRVTTGVPALLRAVGLGLSTGLVLLVAALAVVLVVVPKATGSVPLSVLTQSMEPTLPAGTLVVVRPVAPEDIRVGDVVTYQLVSGRPEVVTHRVVAIGASSDGSRTFVFRGDANAEADADPVIPAQVRGEVWYSVPGLGAVNQVVNGSRTWLLPTLAGLFLAYGVVMISTGTVSAMRRRRRRAERRRAGRDHVARDGHTAETASRAG
;
A
#
# COMPACT_ATOMS: atom_id res chain seq x y z
N MET A 1 50.55 -41.38 82.89
CA MET A 1 49.81 -40.34 83.64
C MET A 1 50.30 -38.99 83.16
N THR A 2 49.71 -38.43 82.10
CA THR A 2 48.53 -37.54 82.04
C THR A 2 48.89 -36.09 82.37
N ALA A 3 48.69 -35.22 81.39
CA ALA A 3 48.90 -33.78 81.46
C ALA A 3 47.70 -33.05 80.81
N ILE A 4 47.24 -32.01 81.52
CA ILE A 4 46.80 -30.68 81.04
C ILE A 4 45.52 -30.59 80.16
N SER A 5 44.57 -29.73 80.56
CA SER A 5 44.25 -28.50 79.80
C SER A 5 43.12 -27.65 80.41
N SER A 6 43.29 -26.35 80.20
CA SER A 6 42.51 -25.17 80.59
C SER A 6 41.68 -24.59 79.43
N GLY A 7 40.63 -23.81 79.75
CA GLY A 7 40.38 -22.52 79.07
C GLY A 7 39.24 -22.38 78.02
N THR A 8 38.14 -21.76 78.47
CA THR A 8 37.44 -20.55 77.94
C THR A 8 36.97 -20.37 76.47
N ARG A 9 35.67 -20.00 76.37
CA ARG A 9 34.97 -19.00 75.49
C ARG A 9 35.06 -19.09 73.97
N SER A 10 33.88 -19.14 73.32
CA SER A 10 33.15 -18.01 72.69
C SER A 10 32.19 -18.60 71.64
N GLY A 11 30.88 -18.39 71.72
CA GLY A 11 30.28 -17.18 71.16
C GLY A 11 30.05 -17.37 69.66
N GLY A 12 28.95 -18.03 69.29
CA GLY A 12 28.64 -18.40 67.91
C GLY A 12 28.53 -17.19 66.98
N ALA A 13 29.36 -17.17 65.94
CA ALA A 13 29.21 -16.29 64.80
C ALA A 13 28.23 -16.93 63.80
N SER A 14 27.04 -16.34 63.70
CA SER A 14 26.04 -16.65 62.69
C SER A 14 26.52 -16.18 61.32
N GLN A 15 26.56 -17.10 60.35
CA GLN A 15 26.82 -16.80 58.95
C GLN A 15 25.76 -15.83 58.40
N PRO A 16 26.13 -14.75 57.69
CA PRO A 16 25.16 -13.95 56.97
C PRO A 16 24.70 -14.73 55.75
N ARG A 17 23.47 -15.27 55.81
CA ARG A 17 22.75 -15.79 54.64
C ARG A 17 22.69 -14.69 53.59
N HIS A 18 23.38 -14.88 52.46
CA HIS A 18 23.24 -14.01 51.29
C HIS A 18 21.77 -13.97 50.88
N ALA A 19 21.09 -12.86 51.20
CA ALA A 19 19.75 -12.58 50.74
C ALA A 19 19.78 -12.52 49.21
N ALA A 20 19.17 -13.51 48.57
CA ALA A 20 18.90 -13.50 47.14
C ALA A 20 18.11 -12.23 46.82
N ARG A 21 18.76 -11.27 46.15
CA ARG A 21 18.10 -10.06 45.66
C ARG A 21 16.93 -10.49 44.75
N PRO A 22 15.69 -10.06 45.00
CA PRO A 22 14.60 -10.38 44.09
C PRO A 22 14.92 -9.71 42.75
N ALA A 23 15.12 -10.52 41.71
CA ALA A 23 15.26 -10.04 40.35
C ALA A 23 13.93 -9.37 39.97
N VAL A 24 13.88 -8.04 40.10
CA VAL A 24 12.76 -7.24 39.63
C VAL A 24 12.67 -7.44 38.12
N ARG A 25 11.81 -8.36 37.71
CA ARG A 25 11.54 -8.69 36.32
C ARG A 25 10.82 -7.49 35.73
N ARG A 26 11.58 -6.51 35.21
CA ARG A 26 11.00 -5.37 34.47
C ARG A 26 10.19 -5.94 33.30
N VAL A 27 8.88 -5.94 33.47
CA VAL A 27 7.92 -6.13 32.38
C VAL A 27 8.04 -4.88 31.53
N THR A 28 8.94 -4.90 30.55
CA THR A 28 8.98 -3.86 29.53
C THR A 28 7.70 -4.01 28.72
N THR A 29 6.75 -3.11 28.97
CA THR A 29 5.44 -3.02 28.35
C THR A 29 5.56 -3.15 26.83
N GLY A 30 4.71 -3.98 26.22
CA GLY A 30 4.69 -4.26 24.77
C GLY A 30 4.17 -3.10 23.90
N VAL A 31 3.83 -1.97 24.52
CA VAL A 31 3.26 -0.78 23.89
C VAL A 31 4.13 -0.20 22.75
N PRO A 32 5.46 0.00 22.89
CA PRO A 32 6.28 0.52 21.79
C PRO A 32 6.53 -0.51 20.68
N ALA A 33 6.30 -1.81 20.93
CA ALA A 33 6.36 -2.83 19.88
C ALA A 33 5.04 -2.88 19.09
N LEU A 34 3.91 -2.75 19.77
CA LEU A 34 2.58 -2.66 19.16
C LEU A 34 2.43 -1.39 18.32
N LEU A 35 2.82 -0.23 18.85
CA LEU A 35 2.78 1.04 18.11
C LEU A 35 3.65 1.02 16.85
N ARG A 36 4.82 0.37 16.90
CA ARG A 36 5.68 0.18 15.72
C ARG A 36 5.06 -0.78 14.70
N ALA A 37 4.41 -1.86 15.15
CA ALA A 37 3.74 -2.79 14.26
C ALA A 37 2.50 -2.17 13.60
N VAL A 38 1.73 -1.39 14.35
CA VAL A 38 0.59 -0.62 13.83
C VAL A 38 1.07 0.46 12.85
N GLY A 39 2.12 1.21 13.19
CA GLY A 39 2.70 2.21 12.30
C GLY A 39 3.24 1.61 11.00
N LEU A 40 3.88 0.43 11.06
CA LEU A 40 4.33 -0.29 9.87
C LEU A 40 3.15 -0.83 9.05
N GLY A 41 2.12 -1.37 9.70
CA GLY A 41 0.92 -1.85 9.02
C GLY A 41 0.16 -0.73 8.30
N LEU A 42 0.02 0.43 8.94
CA LEU A 42 -0.61 1.61 8.35
C LEU A 42 0.21 2.16 7.18
N SER A 43 1.54 2.26 7.31
CA SER A 43 2.39 2.76 6.23
C SER A 43 2.42 1.81 5.03
N THR A 44 2.52 0.49 5.27
CA THR A 44 2.38 -0.54 4.25
C THR A 44 1.02 -0.47 3.56
N GLY A 45 -0.06 -0.36 4.34
CA GLY A 45 -1.41 -0.26 3.81
C GLY A 45 -1.59 0.96 2.91
N LEU A 46 -1.08 2.12 3.33
CA LEU A 46 -1.10 3.34 2.53
C LEU A 46 -0.31 3.20 1.23
N VAL A 47 0.88 2.61 1.28
CA VAL A 47 1.70 2.37 0.07
C VAL A 47 0.97 1.43 -0.90
N LEU A 48 0.39 0.34 -0.41
CA LEU A 48 -0.38 -0.59 -1.24
C LEU A 48 -1.62 0.08 -1.84
N LEU A 49 -2.30 0.95 -1.09
CA LEU A 49 -3.45 1.70 -1.59
C LEU A 49 -3.05 2.65 -2.73
N VAL A 50 -1.99 3.46 -2.52
CA VAL A 50 -1.49 4.40 -3.54
C VAL A 50 -1.02 3.64 -4.78
N ALA A 51 -0.34 2.52 -4.59
CA ALA A 51 0.08 1.65 -5.66
C ALA A 51 -1.11 1.06 -6.44
N ALA A 52 -2.13 0.54 -5.75
CA ALA A 52 -3.34 0.03 -6.39
C ALA A 52 -4.05 1.13 -7.19
N LEU A 53 -4.17 2.33 -6.62
CA LEU A 53 -4.75 3.48 -7.31
C LEU A 53 -3.96 3.84 -8.58
N ALA A 54 -2.63 3.83 -8.51
CA ALA A 54 -1.79 4.07 -9.67
C ALA A 54 -1.94 2.98 -10.75
N VAL A 55 -2.10 1.72 -10.36
CA VAL A 55 -2.40 0.64 -11.30
C VAL A 55 -3.73 0.90 -12.01
N VAL A 56 -4.79 1.22 -11.27
CA VAL A 56 -6.12 1.47 -11.84
C VAL A 56 -6.15 2.75 -12.69
N LEU A 57 -5.48 3.82 -12.29
CA LEU A 57 -5.56 5.11 -12.98
C LEU A 57 -4.55 5.26 -14.14
N VAL A 58 -3.48 4.47 -14.16
CA VAL A 58 -2.38 4.64 -15.13
C VAL A 58 -2.11 3.36 -15.90
N VAL A 59 -1.90 2.24 -15.21
CA VAL A 59 -1.48 0.98 -15.84
C VAL A 59 -2.62 0.34 -16.62
N VAL A 60 -3.81 0.27 -16.04
CA VAL A 60 -5.00 -0.32 -16.68
C VAL A 60 -5.34 0.40 -17.99
N PRO A 61 -5.55 1.73 -18.04
CA PRO A 61 -5.86 2.40 -19.30
C PRO A 61 -4.80 2.19 -20.38
N LYS A 62 -3.52 2.18 -19.98
CA LYS A 62 -2.41 1.94 -20.90
C LYS A 62 -2.43 0.53 -21.48
N ALA A 63 -2.69 -0.48 -20.65
CA ALA A 63 -2.71 -1.88 -21.08
C ALA A 63 -3.94 -2.20 -21.96
N THR A 64 -5.07 -1.53 -21.73
CA THR A 64 -6.33 -1.74 -22.46
C THR A 64 -6.51 -0.80 -23.65
N GLY A 65 -5.55 0.09 -23.93
CA GLY A 65 -5.69 1.12 -24.97
C GLY A 65 -6.76 2.18 -24.65
N SER A 66 -7.19 2.27 -23.39
CA SER A 66 -8.15 3.27 -22.93
C SER A 66 -7.50 4.62 -22.69
N VAL A 67 -8.28 5.69 -22.82
CA VAL A 67 -7.80 7.06 -22.73
C VAL A 67 -8.42 7.74 -21.49
N PRO A 68 -7.60 8.19 -20.52
CA PRO A 68 -8.08 9.02 -19.44
C PRO A 68 -8.38 10.45 -19.95
N LEU A 69 -9.58 10.94 -19.69
CA LEU A 69 -10.03 12.29 -20.02
C LEU A 69 -10.59 12.98 -18.79
N SER A 70 -10.53 14.31 -18.78
CA SER A 70 -11.07 15.13 -17.69
C SER A 70 -12.37 15.78 -18.16
N VAL A 71 -13.44 15.65 -17.38
CA VAL A 71 -14.72 16.29 -17.67
C VAL A 71 -14.59 17.79 -17.37
N LEU A 72 -14.82 18.62 -18.38
CA LEU A 72 -14.62 20.08 -18.30
C LEU A 72 -15.92 20.84 -18.04
N THR A 73 -17.03 20.35 -18.55
CA THR A 73 -18.34 21.01 -18.53
C THR A 73 -19.30 20.30 -17.58
N GLN A 74 -20.43 20.94 -17.29
CA GLN A 74 -21.49 20.41 -16.44
C GLN A 74 -22.57 19.66 -17.24
N SER A 75 -22.37 19.42 -18.54
CA SER A 75 -23.40 18.83 -19.41
C SER A 75 -23.79 17.40 -19.04
N MET A 76 -22.95 16.71 -18.28
CA MET A 76 -23.20 15.35 -17.81
C MET A 76 -23.59 15.28 -16.32
N GLU A 77 -23.92 16.41 -15.68
CA GLU A 77 -24.42 16.39 -14.31
C GLU A 77 -25.82 15.75 -14.21
N PRO A 78 -26.13 14.98 -13.14
CA PRO A 78 -25.28 14.68 -11.99
C PRO A 78 -24.34 13.47 -12.19
N THR A 79 -24.45 12.74 -13.31
CA THR A 79 -23.74 11.47 -13.54
C THR A 79 -22.22 11.64 -13.56
N LEU A 80 -21.74 12.68 -14.26
CA LEU A 80 -20.32 13.02 -14.37
C LEU A 80 -20.13 14.52 -14.09
N PRO A 81 -19.94 14.91 -12.82
CA PRO A 81 -19.66 16.29 -12.45
C PRO A 81 -18.37 16.82 -13.08
N ALA A 82 -18.30 18.13 -13.28
CA ALA A 82 -17.08 18.79 -13.76
C ALA A 82 -15.88 18.45 -12.84
N GLY A 83 -14.70 18.24 -13.43
CA GLY A 83 -13.51 17.80 -12.71
C GLY A 83 -13.45 16.29 -12.42
N THR A 84 -14.38 15.50 -12.97
CA THR A 84 -14.31 14.03 -12.93
C THR A 84 -13.26 13.51 -13.92
N LEU A 85 -12.49 12.51 -13.51
CA LEU A 85 -11.65 11.73 -14.43
C LEU A 85 -12.50 10.59 -14.99
N VAL A 86 -12.59 10.49 -16.32
CA VAL A 86 -13.23 9.36 -16.99
C VAL A 86 -12.19 8.56 -17.75
N VAL A 87 -12.34 7.23 -17.73
CA VAL A 87 -11.51 6.34 -18.55
C VAL A 87 -12.37 5.80 -19.67
N VAL A 88 -11.99 6.17 -20.90
CA VAL A 88 -12.72 5.85 -22.11
C VAL A 88 -12.07 4.66 -22.78
N ARG A 89 -12.78 3.54 -22.89
CA ARG A 89 -12.30 2.33 -23.56
C ARG A 89 -12.68 2.34 -25.04
N PRO A 90 -11.84 1.81 -25.94
CA PRO A 90 -12.27 1.53 -27.31
C PRO A 90 -13.49 0.62 -27.30
N VAL A 91 -14.49 0.97 -28.12
CA VAL A 91 -15.72 0.18 -28.29
C VAL A 91 -16.02 0.07 -29.77
N ALA A 92 -16.47 -1.11 -30.20
CA ALA A 92 -16.92 -1.30 -31.58
C ALA A 92 -18.25 -0.54 -31.76
N PRO A 93 -18.46 0.19 -32.88
CA PRO A 93 -19.69 0.92 -33.12
C PRO A 93 -20.95 0.07 -33.01
N GLU A 94 -20.85 -1.24 -33.27
CA GLU A 94 -21.92 -2.25 -33.22
C GLU A 94 -22.36 -2.52 -31.78
N ASP A 95 -21.43 -2.46 -30.82
CA ASP A 95 -21.67 -2.75 -29.41
C ASP A 95 -22.31 -1.59 -28.65
N ILE A 96 -22.33 -0.39 -29.25
CA ILE A 96 -22.93 0.81 -28.68
C ILE A 96 -24.46 0.66 -28.64
N ARG A 97 -25.03 0.94 -27.48
CA ARG A 97 -26.46 0.87 -27.19
C ARG A 97 -26.99 2.22 -26.70
N VAL A 98 -28.30 2.38 -26.82
CA VAL A 98 -29.01 3.52 -26.21
C VAL A 98 -28.81 3.45 -24.70
N GLY A 99 -28.41 4.58 -24.10
CA GLY A 99 -28.07 4.69 -22.69
C GLY A 99 -26.57 4.70 -22.40
N ASP A 100 -25.71 4.28 -23.33
CA ASP A 100 -24.26 4.29 -23.14
C ASP A 100 -23.72 5.72 -23.11
N VAL A 101 -22.71 5.97 -22.27
CA VAL A 101 -22.00 7.25 -22.25
C VAL A 101 -20.75 7.11 -23.11
N VAL A 102 -20.67 7.90 -24.18
CA VAL A 102 -19.64 7.76 -25.20
C VAL A 102 -18.94 9.10 -25.38
N THR A 103 -17.63 9.02 -25.56
CA THR A 103 -16.83 10.16 -26.00
C THR A 103 -16.67 10.10 -27.52
N TYR A 104 -17.01 11.19 -28.19
CA TYR A 104 -16.92 11.33 -29.64
C TYR A 104 -16.29 12.67 -30.02
N GLN A 105 -15.82 12.78 -31.25
CA GLN A 105 -15.30 14.02 -31.82
C GLN A 105 -16.42 14.88 -32.39
N LEU A 106 -16.43 16.17 -32.02
CA LEU A 106 -17.41 17.11 -32.54
C LEU A 106 -17.28 17.29 -34.06
N VAL A 107 -16.04 17.29 -34.55
CA VAL A 107 -15.71 17.33 -35.98
C VAL A 107 -14.71 16.21 -36.28
N SER A 108 -15.03 15.35 -37.25
CA SER A 108 -14.15 14.26 -37.68
C SER A 108 -12.72 14.74 -37.94
N GLY A 109 -11.75 14.12 -37.28
CA GLY A 109 -10.32 14.42 -37.47
C GLY A 109 -9.79 15.58 -36.63
N ARG A 110 -10.63 16.31 -35.89
CA ARG A 110 -10.18 17.33 -34.93
C ARG A 110 -9.98 16.73 -33.53
N PRO A 111 -9.06 17.27 -32.71
CA PRO A 111 -8.78 16.74 -31.38
C PRO A 111 -9.90 16.98 -30.35
N GLU A 112 -10.83 17.89 -30.64
CA GLU A 112 -11.93 18.25 -29.75
C GLU A 112 -12.91 17.09 -29.59
N VAL A 113 -13.21 16.76 -28.33
CA VAL A 113 -14.10 15.66 -27.97
C VAL A 113 -15.16 16.10 -26.97
N VAL A 114 -16.32 15.48 -27.08
CA VAL A 114 -17.48 15.66 -26.20
C VAL A 114 -17.88 14.29 -25.66
N THR A 115 -18.36 14.24 -24.42
CA THR A 115 -18.81 13.01 -23.77
C THR A 115 -20.26 13.16 -23.40
N HIS A 116 -21.15 12.42 -24.05
CA HIS A 116 -22.60 12.48 -23.83
C HIS A 116 -23.23 11.09 -23.90
N ARG A 117 -24.51 10.99 -23.53
CA ARG A 117 -25.27 9.74 -23.54
C ARG A 117 -25.95 9.51 -24.88
N VAL A 118 -25.87 8.29 -25.39
CA VAL A 118 -26.62 7.87 -26.58
C VAL A 118 -28.11 7.86 -26.23
N VAL A 119 -28.91 8.67 -26.91
CA VAL A 119 -30.38 8.70 -26.73
C VAL A 119 -31.13 8.02 -27.87
N ALA A 120 -30.53 7.95 -29.06
CA ALA A 120 -31.08 7.21 -30.18
C ALA A 120 -29.97 6.70 -31.09
N ILE A 121 -30.31 5.66 -31.85
CA ILE A 121 -29.44 5.05 -32.86
C ILE A 121 -30.24 5.01 -34.15
N GLY A 122 -29.70 5.64 -35.19
CA GLY A 122 -30.32 5.74 -36.49
C GLY A 122 -29.49 5.09 -37.59
N ALA A 123 -29.94 5.30 -38.81
CA ALA A 123 -29.21 5.00 -40.03
C ALA A 123 -29.21 6.25 -40.92
N SER A 124 -28.06 6.57 -41.49
CA SER A 124 -27.89 7.59 -42.52
C SER A 124 -28.45 7.08 -43.87
N SER A 125 -28.55 7.99 -44.84
CA SER A 125 -29.06 7.69 -46.19
C SER A 125 -28.20 6.69 -46.96
N ASP A 126 -26.93 6.56 -46.62
CA ASP A 126 -25.99 5.56 -47.16
C ASP A 126 -26.03 4.21 -46.41
N GLY A 127 -26.94 4.05 -45.44
CA GLY A 127 -27.06 2.86 -44.60
C GLY A 127 -26.06 2.79 -43.45
N SER A 128 -25.19 3.79 -43.27
CA SER A 128 -24.27 3.83 -42.13
C SER A 128 -25.03 4.09 -40.82
N ARG A 129 -24.61 3.43 -39.73
CA ARG A 129 -25.18 3.65 -38.40
C ARG A 129 -24.91 5.09 -37.97
N THR A 130 -25.86 5.75 -37.31
CA THR A 130 -25.67 7.08 -36.71
C THR A 130 -26.11 7.08 -35.26
N PHE A 131 -25.54 7.97 -34.46
CA PHE A 131 -25.82 8.09 -33.03
C PHE A 131 -26.30 9.50 -32.72
N VAL A 132 -27.38 9.60 -31.94
CA VAL A 132 -27.85 10.87 -31.40
C VAL A 132 -27.45 10.91 -29.93
N PHE A 133 -26.76 11.98 -29.56
CA PHE A 133 -26.23 12.20 -28.23
C PHE A 133 -27.00 13.29 -27.50
N ARG A 134 -26.99 13.22 -26.17
CA ARG A 134 -27.51 14.28 -25.29
C ARG A 134 -26.71 14.27 -23.99
N GLY A 135 -26.31 15.45 -23.54
CA GLY A 135 -25.78 15.63 -22.18
C GLY A 135 -26.87 15.37 -21.15
N ASP A 136 -26.57 14.66 -20.07
CA ASP A 136 -27.54 14.33 -19.01
C ASP A 136 -28.22 15.58 -18.41
N ALA A 137 -27.52 16.72 -18.36
CA ALA A 137 -28.03 18.00 -17.89
C ALA A 137 -28.67 18.87 -18.99
N ASN A 138 -28.51 18.50 -20.27
CA ASN A 138 -29.02 19.29 -21.38
C ASN A 138 -30.52 19.03 -21.58
N ALA A 139 -31.30 20.05 -21.98
CA ALA A 139 -32.73 19.90 -22.27
C ALA A 139 -32.98 19.23 -23.64
N GLU A 140 -32.13 19.53 -24.61
CA GLU A 140 -32.24 19.08 -26.00
C GLU A 140 -31.11 18.10 -26.34
N ALA A 141 -31.33 17.31 -27.39
CA ALA A 141 -30.28 16.48 -27.98
C ALA A 141 -29.26 17.35 -28.72
N ASP A 142 -28.06 16.81 -28.91
CA ASP A 142 -27.04 17.46 -29.72
C ASP A 142 -27.52 17.58 -31.17
N ALA A 143 -27.20 18.71 -31.81
CA ALA A 143 -27.80 19.10 -33.09
C ALA A 143 -27.49 18.13 -34.23
N ASP A 144 -26.25 17.61 -34.28
CA ASP A 144 -25.77 16.79 -35.38
C ASP A 144 -25.66 15.32 -34.98
N PRO A 145 -26.26 14.39 -35.76
CA PRO A 145 -26.00 12.97 -35.60
C PRO A 145 -24.52 12.65 -35.83
N VAL A 146 -23.98 11.76 -34.99
CA VAL A 146 -22.58 11.38 -34.99
C VAL A 146 -22.39 10.07 -35.73
N ILE A 147 -21.41 10.03 -36.63
CA ILE A 147 -21.05 8.80 -37.36
C ILE A 147 -20.03 7.96 -36.58
N PRO A 148 -19.96 6.64 -36.82
CA PRO A 148 -19.00 5.73 -36.19
C PRO A 148 -17.55 6.22 -36.21
N ALA A 149 -17.12 6.86 -37.29
CA ALA A 149 -15.75 7.38 -37.43
C ALA A 149 -15.40 8.50 -36.41
N GLN A 150 -16.40 9.17 -35.83
CA GLN A 150 -16.20 10.18 -34.80
C GLN A 150 -16.13 9.58 -33.40
N VAL A 151 -16.60 8.35 -33.20
CA VAL A 151 -16.61 7.70 -31.88
C VAL A 151 -15.17 7.40 -31.46
N ARG A 152 -14.83 7.81 -30.23
CA ARG A 152 -13.51 7.58 -29.64
C ARG A 152 -13.53 6.46 -28.60
N GLY A 153 -14.68 6.25 -27.96
CA GLY A 153 -14.89 5.12 -27.08
C GLY A 153 -16.03 5.33 -26.09
N GLU A 154 -16.30 4.30 -25.31
CA GLU A 154 -17.30 4.30 -24.25
C GLU A 154 -16.64 4.61 -22.89
N VAL A 155 -17.31 5.36 -22.02
CA VAL A 155 -16.86 5.58 -20.64
C VAL A 155 -16.97 4.26 -19.87
N TRP A 156 -15.82 3.72 -19.45
CA TRP A 156 -15.76 2.46 -18.71
C TRP A 156 -15.92 2.66 -17.21
N TYR A 157 -15.23 3.65 -16.64
CA TYR A 157 -15.38 4.05 -15.25
C TYR A 157 -15.02 5.53 -15.08
N SER A 158 -15.51 6.10 -13.98
CA SER A 158 -15.27 7.49 -13.61
C SER A 158 -14.82 7.60 -12.16
N VAL A 159 -13.97 8.59 -11.89
CA VAL A 159 -13.51 8.94 -10.53
C VAL A 159 -13.68 10.44 -10.32
N PRO A 160 -14.75 10.86 -9.62
CA PRO A 160 -15.01 12.27 -9.34
C PRO A 160 -13.85 12.94 -8.60
N GLY A 161 -13.59 14.21 -8.92
CA GLY A 161 -12.55 15.02 -8.27
C GLY A 161 -11.11 14.72 -8.70
N LEU A 162 -10.88 13.69 -9.53
CA LEU A 162 -9.53 13.33 -10.03
C LEU A 162 -9.22 13.85 -11.44
N GLY A 163 -10.01 14.77 -11.99
CA GLY A 163 -9.77 15.33 -13.33
C GLY A 163 -8.39 16.02 -13.46
N ALA A 164 -7.84 16.54 -12.37
CA ALA A 164 -6.50 17.14 -12.34
C ALA A 164 -5.37 16.09 -12.51
N VAL A 165 -5.63 14.82 -12.19
CA VAL A 165 -4.63 13.74 -12.30
C VAL A 165 -4.16 13.58 -13.75
N ASN A 166 -5.04 13.77 -14.73
CA ASN A 166 -4.69 13.64 -16.15
C ASN A 166 -3.58 14.63 -16.56
N GLN A 167 -3.62 15.87 -16.04
CA GLN A 167 -2.61 16.90 -16.33
C GLN A 167 -1.24 16.52 -15.76
N VAL A 168 -1.22 16.00 -14.52
CA VAL A 168 0.00 15.51 -13.88
C VAL A 168 0.55 14.28 -14.61
N VAL A 169 -0.32 13.36 -15.00
CA VAL A 169 0.04 12.10 -15.66
C VAL A 169 0.62 12.35 -17.06
N ASN A 170 -0.01 13.22 -17.85
CA ASN A 170 0.49 13.55 -19.18
C ASN A 170 1.82 14.32 -19.14
N GLY A 171 2.02 15.20 -18.16
CA GLY A 171 3.30 15.90 -17.96
C GLY A 171 4.45 14.98 -17.53
N SER A 172 4.15 13.90 -16.80
CA SER A 172 5.15 12.98 -16.22
C SER A 172 5.19 11.60 -16.91
N ARG A 173 4.58 11.48 -18.10
CA ARG A 173 4.25 10.20 -18.78
C ARG A 173 5.43 9.24 -18.95
N THR A 174 6.63 9.77 -19.22
CA THR A 174 7.85 8.98 -19.44
C THR A 174 8.40 8.40 -18.15
N TRP A 175 8.27 9.11 -17.03
CA TRP A 175 8.92 8.75 -15.77
C TRP A 175 7.98 8.02 -14.82
N LEU A 176 6.66 8.13 -14.99
CA LEU A 176 5.67 7.53 -14.06
C LEU A 176 5.83 6.02 -13.91
N LEU A 177 5.91 5.29 -15.01
CA LEU A 177 5.98 3.83 -14.99
C LEU A 177 7.28 3.29 -14.35
N PRO A 178 8.49 3.77 -14.74
CA PRO A 178 9.71 3.34 -14.06
C PRO A 178 9.77 3.82 -12.60
N THR A 179 9.21 4.98 -12.28
CA THR A 179 9.17 5.47 -10.88
C THR A 179 8.30 4.57 -10.00
N LEU A 180 7.13 4.15 -10.49
CA LEU A 180 6.28 3.19 -9.79
C LEU A 180 6.96 1.84 -9.61
N ALA A 181 7.59 1.31 -10.66
CA ALA A 181 8.33 0.05 -10.59
C ALA A 181 9.50 0.14 -9.57
N GLY A 182 10.24 1.26 -9.59
CA GLY A 182 11.33 1.53 -8.66
C GLY A 182 10.87 1.63 -7.21
N LEU A 183 9.74 2.32 -6.96
CA LEU A 183 9.16 2.43 -5.62
C LEU A 183 8.72 1.07 -5.07
N PHE A 184 8.11 0.23 -5.91
CA PHE A 184 7.73 -1.13 -5.54
C PHE A 184 8.93 -2.02 -5.21
N LEU A 185 9.99 -1.96 -6.03
CA LEU A 185 11.23 -2.69 -5.77
C LEU A 185 11.91 -2.21 -4.48
N ALA A 186 12.01 -0.90 -4.29
CA ALA A 186 12.57 -0.31 -3.07
C ALA A 186 11.78 -0.72 -1.82
N TYR A 187 10.44 -0.71 -1.90
CA TYR A 187 9.58 -1.18 -0.83
C TYR A 187 9.79 -2.67 -0.53
N GLY A 188 9.90 -3.52 -1.55
CA GLY A 188 10.24 -4.94 -1.39
C GLY A 188 11.58 -5.15 -0.68
N VAL A 189 12.60 -4.38 -1.06
CA VAL A 189 13.93 -4.41 -0.40
C VAL A 189 13.84 -3.98 1.07
N VAL A 190 13.09 -2.93 1.38
CA VAL A 190 12.87 -2.47 2.77
C VAL A 190 12.15 -3.53 3.61
N MET A 191 11.16 -4.22 3.05
CA MET A 191 10.45 -5.31 3.74
C MET A 191 11.36 -6.52 4.00
N ILE A 192 12.14 -6.94 3.01
CA ILE A 192 13.08 -8.05 3.17
C ILE A 192 14.18 -7.70 4.17
N SER A 193 14.73 -6.49 4.09
CA SER A 193 15.81 -6.04 5.00
C SER A 193 15.32 -5.90 6.44
N THR A 194 14.15 -5.29 6.68
CA THR A 194 13.60 -5.20 8.04
C THR A 194 13.21 -6.57 8.63
N GLY A 195 12.69 -7.50 7.81
CA GLY A 195 12.40 -8.88 8.21
C GLY A 195 13.64 -9.70 8.53
N THR A 196 14.67 -9.65 7.69
CA THR A 196 15.94 -10.38 7.87
C THR A 196 16.78 -9.82 9.01
N VAL A 197 16.88 -8.48 9.14
CA VAL A 197 17.65 -7.82 10.21
C VAL A 197 17.00 -8.06 11.57
N SER A 198 15.66 -8.03 11.66
CA SER A 198 14.96 -8.33 12.92
C SER A 198 15.10 -9.81 13.30
N ALA A 199 15.09 -10.73 12.33
CA ALA A 199 15.38 -12.14 12.56
C ALA A 199 16.84 -12.39 13.01
N MET A 200 17.81 -11.72 12.39
CA MET A 200 19.24 -11.78 12.77
C MET A 200 19.49 -11.24 14.18
N ARG A 201 18.88 -10.10 14.54
CA ARG A 201 18.99 -9.53 15.90
C ARG A 201 18.44 -10.48 16.97
N ARG A 202 17.35 -11.21 16.68
CA ARG A 202 16.82 -12.26 17.57
C ARG A 202 17.80 -13.42 17.72
N ARG A 203 18.45 -13.85 16.62
CA ARG A 203 19.47 -14.92 16.67
C ARG A 203 20.69 -14.51 17.49
N ARG A 204 21.23 -13.29 17.31
CA ARG A 204 22.37 -12.78 18.09
C ARG A 204 22.06 -12.70 19.59
N ARG A 205 20.91 -12.13 19.97
CA ARG A 205 20.48 -12.07 21.39
C ARG A 205 20.29 -13.46 22.01
N ARG A 206 19.82 -14.44 21.24
CA ARG A 206 19.74 -15.85 21.70
C ARG A 206 21.12 -16.47 21.88
N ALA A 207 22.08 -16.17 21.00
CA ALA A 207 23.45 -16.65 21.11
C ALA A 207 24.18 -16.06 22.32
N GLU A 208 24.04 -14.75 22.56
CA GLU A 208 24.61 -14.07 23.73
C GLU A 208 24.03 -14.61 25.05
N ARG A 209 22.70 -14.85 25.11
CA ARG A 209 22.07 -15.49 26.28
C ARG A 209 22.58 -16.91 26.53
N ARG A 210 22.82 -17.69 25.47
CA ARG A 210 23.40 -19.04 25.58
C ARG A 210 24.85 -19.02 26.08
N ARG A 211 25.64 -18.02 25.67
CA ARG A 211 27.02 -17.83 26.15
C ARG A 211 27.05 -17.40 27.60
N ALA A 212 26.29 -16.36 27.97
CA ALA A 212 26.18 -15.90 29.35
C ALA A 212 25.66 -16.98 30.31
N GLY A 213 24.74 -17.85 29.85
CA GLY A 213 24.28 -19.00 30.63
C GLY A 213 25.34 -20.09 30.80
N ARG A 214 26.20 -20.32 29.80
CA ARG A 214 27.32 -21.27 29.91
C ARG A 214 28.41 -20.77 30.86
N ASP A 215 28.71 -19.47 30.81
CA ASP A 215 29.75 -18.89 31.65
C ASP A 215 29.37 -18.90 33.14
N HIS A 216 28.07 -18.77 33.46
CA HIS A 216 27.59 -18.93 34.83
C HIS A 216 27.73 -20.37 35.34
N VAL A 217 27.33 -21.38 34.56
CA VAL A 217 27.44 -22.79 34.95
C VAL A 217 28.90 -23.23 35.14
N ALA A 218 29.81 -22.74 34.28
CA ALA A 218 31.24 -23.02 34.42
C ALA A 218 31.85 -22.40 35.68
N ARG A 219 31.39 -21.21 36.07
CA ARG A 219 31.87 -20.49 37.26
C ARG A 219 31.40 -21.17 38.55
N ASP A 220 30.17 -21.65 38.58
CA ASP A 220 29.57 -22.35 39.72
C ASP A 220 30.14 -23.77 39.90
N GLY A 221 30.51 -24.44 38.81
CA GLY A 221 31.21 -25.73 38.87
C GLY A 221 32.62 -25.61 39.48
N HIS A 222 33.34 -24.54 39.14
CA HIS A 222 34.71 -24.33 39.62
C HIS A 222 34.77 -23.96 41.10
N THR A 223 33.76 -23.24 41.62
CA THR A 223 33.63 -22.93 43.06
C THR A 223 33.22 -24.15 43.88
N ALA A 224 32.41 -25.06 43.33
CA ALA A 224 32.07 -26.32 43.99
C ALA A 224 33.27 -27.29 44.06
N GLU A 225 34.06 -27.37 42.99
CA GLU A 225 35.23 -28.25 42.92
C GLU A 225 36.40 -27.76 43.80
N THR A 226 36.60 -26.44 43.89
CA THR A 226 37.59 -25.86 44.82
C THR A 226 37.18 -25.99 46.28
N ALA A 227 35.88 -25.92 46.60
CA ALA A 227 35.37 -26.17 47.95
C ALA A 227 35.51 -27.64 48.37
N SER A 228 35.36 -28.59 47.43
CA SER A 228 35.49 -30.04 47.70
C SER A 228 36.94 -30.50 47.91
N ARG A 229 37.94 -29.71 47.47
CA ARG A 229 39.38 -30.04 47.62
C ARG A 229 40.03 -29.44 48.88
N ALA A 230 39.31 -28.57 49.58
CA ALA A 230 39.81 -27.82 50.73
C ALA A 230 39.27 -28.32 52.08
N GLY A 231 38.45 -29.37 52.09
CA GLY A 231 37.98 -30.08 53.28
C GLY A 231 38.52 -31.50 53.31
#